data_AF-A0A0D2HVG0-F1
#
_entry.id   AF-A0A0D2HVG0-F1
#
_cell.length_a   1.000
_cell.length_b   1.000
_cell.length_c   1.000
_cell.angle_alpha   90.00
_cell.angle_beta   90.00
_cell.angle_gamma   90.00
#
_symmetry.space_group_name_H-M   'P 1'
#
loop_
_entity.id
_entity.type
_entity.pdbx_description
1 polymer ?
#
loop_
_entity_poly.entity_id
_entity_poly.type
_entity_poly.pdbx_seq_one_letter_code
_entity_poly.pdbx_strand_id
1 'polypeptide(L)'
;MRSHGFGKNASFVLLPLILLLSLPLFSSSIQAADQTNPSGTNLVGSMTGTADDDNYANHGEVTAMVDMSQDGNDTFTNSGTVDGEVKMPGKGGNTLTNQDGGLLESLVTVSVNNANGNNSAGNTVTNAGTINTSVYISHNTGGNRNGGSNTQNNTGTITGGTFGSCNYGASSTGGSNHITNSGTMGLSVYISVNQGIGSSGGSNTLDNSGVIENEDKGSLNYGESSSGGSTTIINSGKIY
;
A
#
# COMPACT_ATOMS: atom_id res chain seq x y z
N MET A 1 -17.05 18.63 -92.49
CA MET A 1 -15.77 18.08 -91.99
C MET A 1 -15.68 18.37 -90.50
N ARG A 2 -15.32 17.33 -89.73
CA ARG A 2 -14.95 17.37 -88.29
C ARG A 2 -13.79 18.36 -88.10
N SER A 3 -13.45 18.95 -86.96
CA SER A 3 -13.37 18.42 -85.58
C SER A 3 -12.96 19.54 -84.60
N HIS A 4 -12.76 19.15 -83.34
CA HIS A 4 -12.10 19.81 -82.20
C HIS A 4 -13.07 20.53 -81.24
N GLY A 5 -13.13 20.23 -79.95
CA GLY A 5 -12.35 19.33 -79.11
C GLY A 5 -12.56 19.78 -77.66
N PHE A 6 -13.37 19.06 -76.88
CA PHE A 6 -13.60 19.37 -75.47
C PHE A 6 -12.49 18.72 -74.62
N GLY A 7 -11.57 19.55 -74.12
CA GLY A 7 -10.62 19.15 -73.09
C GLY A 7 -11.31 19.06 -71.73
N LYS A 8 -11.38 17.86 -71.16
CA LYS A 8 -11.75 17.64 -69.76
C LYS A 8 -10.47 17.52 -68.94
N ASN A 9 -10.14 18.55 -68.18
CA ASN A 9 -9.08 18.50 -67.18
C ASN A 9 -9.61 17.73 -65.95
N ALA A 10 -9.08 16.53 -65.72
CA ALA A 10 -9.32 15.77 -64.50
C ALA A 10 -8.41 16.31 -63.40
N SER A 11 -8.97 17.11 -62.48
CA SER A 11 -8.29 17.52 -61.25
C SER A 11 -8.24 16.33 -60.28
N PHE A 12 -7.06 15.71 -60.16
CA PHE A 12 -6.78 14.75 -59.10
C PHE A 12 -6.62 15.50 -57.77
N VAL A 13 -7.57 15.31 -56.85
CA VAL A 13 -7.45 15.74 -55.46
C VAL A 13 -6.62 14.70 -54.73
N LEU A 14 -5.37 15.04 -54.42
CA LEU A 14 -4.47 14.20 -53.63
C LEU A 14 -4.91 14.29 -52.15
N LEU A 15 -5.62 13.27 -51.66
CA LEU A 15 -5.94 13.16 -50.24
C LEU A 15 -4.64 12.83 -49.48
N PRO A 16 -4.23 13.61 -48.47
CA PRO A 16 -3.08 13.25 -47.66
C PRO A 16 -3.45 12.03 -46.80
N LEU A 17 -2.84 10.89 -47.09
CA LEU A 17 -2.88 9.70 -46.25
C LEU A 17 -2.08 10.00 -44.98
N ILE A 18 -2.75 10.48 -43.94
CA ILE A 18 -2.18 10.65 -42.61
C ILE A 18 -1.97 9.24 -42.05
N LEU A 19 -0.75 8.74 -42.17
CA LEU A 19 -0.31 7.51 -41.53
C LEU A 19 -0.20 7.80 -40.02
N LEU A 20 -1.26 7.50 -39.27
CA LEU A 20 -1.25 7.48 -37.80
C LEU A 20 -0.30 6.35 -37.36
N LEU A 21 0.98 6.66 -37.22
CA LEU A 21 1.91 5.81 -36.48
C LEU A 21 1.44 5.78 -35.03
N SER A 22 0.85 4.67 -34.60
CA SER A 22 0.63 4.39 -33.18
C SER A 22 1.99 4.15 -32.53
N LEU A 23 2.66 5.23 -32.13
CA LEU A 23 3.85 5.13 -31.30
C LEU A 23 3.42 4.49 -29.97
N PRO A 24 4.07 3.41 -29.51
CA PRO A 24 3.83 2.90 -28.18
C PRO A 24 4.15 4.02 -27.18
N LEU A 25 3.15 4.43 -26.40
CA LEU A 25 3.36 5.29 -25.24
C LEU A 25 4.17 4.49 -24.22
N PHE A 26 5.48 4.72 -24.21
CA PHE A 26 6.34 4.23 -23.14
C PHE A 26 6.01 5.06 -21.88
N SER A 27 5.36 4.43 -20.91
CA SER A 27 5.12 5.00 -19.59
C SER A 27 6.43 5.03 -18.81
N SER A 28 7.07 6.21 -18.72
CA SER A 28 8.19 6.45 -17.82
C SER A 28 7.70 6.53 -16.38
N SER A 29 8.40 5.90 -15.45
CA SER A 29 8.21 6.12 -14.00
C SER A 29 8.50 7.58 -13.68
N ILE A 30 7.57 8.27 -13.03
CA ILE A 30 7.80 9.62 -12.51
C ILE A 30 8.36 9.46 -11.10
N GLN A 31 9.60 9.91 -10.88
CA GLN A 31 10.18 10.04 -9.55
C GLN A 31 10.07 11.50 -9.11
N ALA A 32 9.36 11.75 -8.02
CA ALA A 32 9.25 13.07 -7.39
C ALA A 32 8.84 12.88 -5.94
N ALA A 33 9.33 13.74 -5.04
CA ALA A 33 9.01 13.62 -3.62
C ALA A 33 7.53 13.89 -3.31
N ASP A 34 6.92 14.79 -4.07
CA ASP A 34 5.49 15.09 -3.95
C ASP A 34 4.78 14.78 -5.26
N GLN A 35 3.76 13.94 -5.20
CA GLN A 35 2.95 13.60 -6.35
C GLN A 35 1.46 13.67 -6.02
N THR A 36 0.68 14.16 -6.97
CA THR A 36 -0.78 14.15 -6.88
C THR A 36 -1.35 13.58 -8.16
N ASN A 37 -2.08 12.47 -8.06
CA ASN A 37 -2.93 11.95 -9.13
C ASN A 37 -4.35 12.51 -8.94
N PRO A 38 -4.79 13.50 -9.73
CA PRO A 38 -6.09 14.14 -9.53
C PRO A 38 -7.27 13.22 -9.86
N SER A 39 -8.49 13.63 -9.53
CA SER A 39 -9.67 12.85 -9.89
C SER A 39 -9.89 12.79 -11.41
N GLY A 40 -10.35 11.63 -11.89
CA GLY A 40 -10.65 11.41 -13.31
C GLY A 40 -9.42 11.14 -14.19
N THR A 41 -8.21 11.05 -13.62
CA THR A 41 -7.02 10.59 -14.33
C THR A 41 -6.75 9.11 -14.08
N ASN A 42 -6.14 8.45 -15.06
CA ASN A 42 -5.62 7.09 -14.94
C ASN A 42 -4.10 7.14 -15.14
N LEU A 43 -3.36 6.76 -14.10
CA LEU A 43 -1.92 6.63 -14.13
C LEU A 43 -1.54 5.17 -14.43
N VAL A 44 -0.96 4.96 -15.61
CA VAL A 44 -0.55 3.63 -16.11
C VAL A 44 0.90 3.27 -15.70
N GLY A 45 1.61 4.18 -15.03
CA GLY A 45 2.97 3.97 -14.54
C GLY A 45 3.04 3.94 -13.01
N SER A 46 4.11 3.37 -12.47
CA SER A 46 4.34 3.37 -11.03
C SER A 46 4.56 4.79 -10.50
N MET A 47 4.02 5.07 -9.32
CA MET A 47 4.42 6.23 -8.50
C MET A 47 5.62 5.78 -7.68
N THR A 48 6.80 6.35 -7.93
CA THR A 48 8.04 5.91 -7.27
C THR A 48 8.64 7.06 -6.47
N GLY A 49 8.82 6.81 -5.18
CA GLY A 49 9.37 7.74 -4.20
C GLY A 49 10.84 8.11 -4.39
N THR A 50 11.30 8.93 -3.47
CA THR A 50 12.68 9.39 -3.35
C THR A 50 13.27 8.96 -2.00
N ALA A 51 14.52 9.33 -1.72
CA ALA A 51 15.13 9.07 -0.41
C ALA A 51 14.79 10.15 0.63
N ASP A 52 14.12 11.22 0.19
CA ASP A 52 13.60 12.27 1.06
C ASP A 52 12.17 11.90 1.51
N ASP A 53 11.58 12.66 2.43
CA ASP A 53 10.20 12.45 2.84
C ASP A 53 9.24 12.73 1.65
N ASP A 54 8.48 11.72 1.24
CA ASP A 54 7.55 11.81 0.11
C ASP A 54 6.09 12.05 0.57
N ASN A 55 5.32 12.87 -0.15
CA ASN A 55 3.88 13.07 0.10
C ASN A 55 3.03 12.83 -1.15
N TYR A 56 2.42 11.66 -1.21
CA TYR A 56 1.65 11.18 -2.35
C TYR A 56 0.15 11.22 -2.10
N ALA A 57 -0.57 11.89 -2.98
CA ALA A 57 -2.04 11.93 -2.96
C ALA A 57 -2.62 11.28 -4.23
N ASN A 58 -3.50 10.29 -4.06
CA ASN A 58 -4.28 9.71 -5.14
C ASN A 58 -5.77 10.03 -4.98
N HIS A 59 -6.35 10.64 -6.02
CA HIS A 59 -7.78 10.89 -6.15
C HIS A 59 -8.37 10.27 -7.44
N GLY A 60 -7.53 9.63 -8.26
CA GLY A 60 -7.89 9.02 -9.54
C GLY A 60 -7.66 7.50 -9.53
N GLU A 61 -7.29 6.94 -10.66
CA GLU A 61 -6.93 5.53 -10.81
C GLU A 61 -5.42 5.38 -10.98
N VAL A 62 -4.81 4.46 -10.23
CA VAL A 62 -3.41 4.04 -10.39
C VAL A 62 -3.41 2.54 -10.66
N THR A 63 -3.04 2.14 -11.88
CA THR A 63 -3.04 0.73 -12.30
C THR A 63 -1.72 0.00 -12.05
N ALA A 64 -0.72 0.73 -11.57
CA ALA A 64 0.61 0.23 -11.26
C ALA A 64 0.94 0.40 -9.77
N MET A 65 2.16 0.00 -9.38
CA MET A 65 2.63 0.05 -8.00
C MET A 65 2.85 1.50 -7.49
N VAL A 66 2.51 1.75 -6.24
CA VAL A 66 2.98 2.93 -5.48
C VAL A 66 4.14 2.46 -4.60
N ASP A 67 5.37 2.84 -4.95
CA ASP A 67 6.61 2.38 -4.32
C ASP A 67 7.45 3.54 -3.82
N MET A 68 7.30 3.85 -2.54
CA MET A 68 8.11 4.83 -1.80
C MET A 68 9.20 4.12 -0.98
N SER A 69 9.70 2.96 -1.39
CA SER A 69 10.64 2.18 -0.55
C SER A 69 12.06 2.77 -0.42
N GLN A 70 12.31 4.00 -0.85
CA GLN A 70 13.66 4.56 -1.07
C GLN A 70 14.29 5.31 0.14
N ASP A 71 13.66 5.29 1.33
CA ASP A 71 13.99 5.95 2.63
C ASP A 71 12.99 7.10 2.91
N GLY A 72 13.12 7.83 4.03
CA GLY A 72 12.20 8.95 4.36
C GLY A 72 11.05 8.58 5.32
N ASN A 73 10.28 9.60 5.73
CA ASN A 73 9.02 9.48 6.47
C ASN A 73 7.84 9.77 5.54
N ASP A 74 7.38 8.75 4.83
CA ASP A 74 6.48 8.98 3.71
C ASP A 74 5.02 9.02 4.10
N THR A 75 4.25 9.80 3.35
CA THR A 75 2.80 9.90 3.49
C THR A 75 2.12 9.52 2.18
N PHE A 76 1.18 8.57 2.25
CA PHE A 76 0.29 8.24 1.15
C PHE A 76 -1.16 8.47 1.55
N THR A 77 -1.86 9.31 0.80
CA THR A 77 -3.29 9.56 0.96
C THR A 77 -4.03 9.08 -0.28
N ASN A 78 -4.95 8.13 -0.12
CA ASN A 78 -5.79 7.62 -1.19
C ASN A 78 -7.26 7.96 -0.98
N SER A 79 -7.93 8.40 -2.04
CA SER A 79 -9.40 8.55 -2.13
C SER A 79 -9.94 8.05 -3.48
N GLY A 80 -9.05 7.57 -4.36
CA GLY A 80 -9.39 6.92 -5.62
C GLY A 80 -9.11 5.43 -5.58
N THR A 81 -8.76 4.84 -6.72
CA THR A 81 -8.44 3.41 -6.85
C THR A 81 -6.94 3.21 -7.07
N VAL A 82 -6.35 2.24 -6.37
CA VAL A 82 -5.01 1.71 -6.63
C VAL A 82 -5.12 0.20 -6.82
N ASP A 83 -4.84 -0.27 -8.03
CA ASP A 83 -4.81 -1.70 -8.37
C ASP A 83 -3.44 -2.33 -8.06
N GLY A 84 -2.37 -1.52 -8.07
CA GLY A 84 -1.03 -1.98 -7.71
C GLY A 84 -0.76 -2.08 -6.21
N GLU A 85 0.37 -2.72 -5.86
CA GLU A 85 0.87 -2.76 -4.49
C GLU A 85 1.19 -1.35 -3.99
N VAL A 86 0.91 -1.08 -2.71
CA VAL A 86 1.40 0.10 -2.00
C VAL A 86 2.51 -0.32 -1.06
N LYS A 87 3.70 0.22 -1.28
CA LYS A 87 4.91 -0.11 -0.53
C LYS A 87 5.64 1.16 -0.08
N MET A 88 5.98 1.20 1.19
CA MET A 88 6.67 2.31 1.87
C MET A 88 7.99 1.83 2.51
N PRO A 89 8.89 2.74 2.91
CA PRO A 89 10.26 2.40 3.26
C PRO A 89 10.34 1.73 4.62
N GLY A 90 11.43 1.00 4.84
CA GLY A 90 11.71 0.39 6.15
C GLY A 90 12.07 1.43 7.22
N LYS A 91 12.71 2.52 6.82
CA LYS A 91 13.09 3.60 7.73
C LYS A 91 11.98 4.63 7.84
N GLY A 92 12.09 5.50 8.84
CA GLY A 92 11.12 6.56 9.08
C GLY A 92 9.80 6.08 9.68
N GLY A 93 8.92 7.03 9.95
CA GLY A 93 7.57 6.80 10.47
C GLY A 93 6.54 7.12 9.39
N ASN A 94 6.10 6.09 8.66
CA ASN A 94 5.28 6.27 7.48
C ASN A 94 3.79 6.37 7.85
N THR A 95 3.05 7.11 7.03
CA THR A 95 1.60 7.33 7.21
C THR A 95 0.83 6.95 5.95
N LEU A 96 -0.04 5.96 6.08
CA LEU A 96 -1.01 5.61 5.05
C LEU A 96 -2.42 6.03 5.48
N THR A 97 -3.10 6.81 4.64
CA THR A 97 -4.50 7.20 4.83
C THR A 97 -5.33 6.79 3.62
N ASN A 98 -6.16 5.76 3.75
CA ASN A 98 -7.17 5.41 2.75
C ASN A 98 -8.52 6.01 3.17
N GLN A 99 -8.91 7.12 2.54
CA GLN A 99 -10.11 7.88 2.82
C GLN A 99 -11.37 7.14 2.40
N ASP A 100 -12.53 7.65 2.83
CA ASP A 100 -13.82 7.15 2.36
C ASP A 100 -13.91 7.25 0.82
N GLY A 101 -14.48 6.22 0.20
CA GLY A 101 -14.48 6.04 -1.26
C GLY A 101 -13.16 5.53 -1.87
N GLY A 102 -12.05 5.55 -1.11
CA GLY A 102 -10.77 5.01 -1.56
C GLY A 102 -10.75 3.47 -1.61
N LEU A 103 -10.17 2.92 -2.68
CA LEU A 103 -10.01 1.49 -2.90
C LEU A 103 -8.54 1.13 -3.13
N LEU A 104 -8.01 0.22 -2.31
CA LEU A 104 -6.69 -0.42 -2.52
C LEU A 104 -6.92 -1.91 -2.82
N GLU A 105 -6.66 -2.37 -4.04
CA GLU A 105 -7.00 -3.74 -4.46
C GLU A 105 -5.87 -4.74 -4.22
N SER A 106 -4.62 -4.27 -4.12
CA SER A 106 -3.44 -5.12 -3.95
C SER A 106 -2.72 -4.82 -2.63
N LEU A 107 -1.74 -5.67 -2.32
CA LEU A 107 -0.99 -5.72 -1.07
C LEU A 107 -0.62 -4.32 -0.55
N VAL A 108 -0.81 -4.09 0.75
CA VAL A 108 -0.38 -2.85 1.41
C VAL A 108 0.71 -3.18 2.42
N THR A 109 1.91 -2.62 2.21
CA THR A 109 3.03 -2.74 3.15
C THR A 109 3.58 -1.36 3.51
N VAL A 110 3.34 -0.92 4.74
CA VAL A 110 3.66 0.45 5.20
C VAL A 110 5.11 0.59 5.68
N SER A 111 5.76 -0.52 6.04
CA SER A 111 7.20 -0.51 6.29
C SER A 111 7.83 -1.85 5.97
N VAL A 112 8.88 -1.85 5.13
CA VAL A 112 9.66 -3.04 4.76
C VAL A 112 11.09 -2.95 5.27
N ASN A 113 11.38 -3.75 6.29
CA ASN A 113 12.65 -3.78 7.02
C ASN A 113 13.51 -4.98 6.62
N ASN A 114 14.04 -4.96 5.40
CA ASN A 114 14.83 -6.05 4.84
C ASN A 114 16.36 -5.90 5.09
N ALA A 115 16.92 -4.70 5.04
CA ALA A 115 18.38 -4.47 5.06
C ALA A 115 18.99 -4.27 6.47
N ASN A 116 20.21 -4.80 6.70
CA ASN A 116 20.93 -4.74 8.00
C ASN A 116 21.00 -3.33 8.59
N GLY A 117 20.50 -3.17 9.82
CA GLY A 117 20.46 -1.91 10.55
C GLY A 117 19.20 -1.06 10.36
N ASN A 118 18.27 -1.45 9.48
CA ASN A 118 17.02 -0.69 9.30
C ASN A 118 16.10 -0.89 10.52
N ASN A 119 15.83 0.21 11.21
CA ASN A 119 14.82 0.29 12.24
C ASN A 119 13.76 1.28 11.75
N SER A 120 12.52 0.83 11.69
CA SER A 120 11.40 1.72 11.43
C SER A 120 11.10 2.54 12.67
N ALA A 121 10.64 3.78 12.46
CA ALA A 121 9.94 4.50 13.50
C ALA A 121 8.49 3.98 13.58
N GLY A 122 7.63 4.62 14.38
CA GLY A 122 6.24 4.20 14.45
C GLY A 122 5.48 4.54 13.16
N ASN A 123 4.78 3.55 12.58
CA ASN A 123 3.97 3.76 11.38
C ASN A 123 2.49 3.92 11.73
N THR A 124 1.76 4.67 10.91
CA THR A 124 0.33 4.93 11.09
C THR A 124 -0.47 4.52 9.86
N VAL A 125 -1.53 3.74 10.07
CA VAL A 125 -2.50 3.39 9.03
C VAL A 125 -3.89 3.85 9.45
N THR A 126 -4.53 4.67 8.62
CA THR A 126 -5.93 5.06 8.78
C THR A 126 -6.71 4.59 7.57
N ASN A 127 -7.72 3.74 7.78
CA ASN A 127 -8.59 3.26 6.73
C ASN A 127 -10.06 3.60 7.02
N ALA A 128 -10.64 4.44 6.18
CA ALA A 128 -12.07 4.73 6.11
C ALA A 128 -12.73 4.17 4.84
N GLY A 129 -11.95 3.85 3.80
CA GLY A 129 -12.41 3.22 2.56
C GLY A 129 -12.34 1.70 2.58
N THR A 130 -12.03 1.11 1.42
CA THR A 130 -11.88 -0.34 1.23
C THR A 130 -10.44 -0.70 0.90
N ILE A 131 -9.88 -1.64 1.66
CA ILE A 131 -8.63 -2.34 1.33
C ILE A 131 -8.99 -3.79 1.04
N ASN A 132 -8.96 -4.19 -0.22
CA ASN A 132 -9.43 -5.50 -0.66
C ASN A 132 -8.36 -6.61 -0.55
N THR A 133 -7.43 -6.44 0.40
CA THR A 133 -6.25 -7.28 0.54
C THR A 133 -5.76 -7.28 1.99
N SER A 134 -4.58 -7.86 2.22
CA SER A 134 -3.90 -7.81 3.52
C SER A 134 -3.11 -6.50 3.71
N VAL A 135 -3.06 -6.05 4.97
CA VAL A 135 -2.29 -4.88 5.41
C VAL A 135 -1.17 -5.33 6.33
N TYR A 136 0.07 -5.02 5.96
CA TYR A 136 1.26 -5.21 6.79
C TYR A 136 1.77 -3.85 7.21
N ILE A 137 1.58 -3.47 8.47
CA ILE A 137 2.04 -2.15 8.92
C ILE A 137 3.57 -2.14 9.02
N SER A 138 4.15 -3.21 9.57
CA SER A 138 5.61 -3.38 9.64
C SER A 138 6.03 -4.80 9.29
N HIS A 139 6.90 -4.96 8.29
CA HIS A 139 7.38 -6.26 7.79
C HIS A 139 8.90 -6.37 7.90
N ASN A 140 9.36 -7.11 8.91
CA ASN A 140 10.75 -7.24 9.35
C ASN A 140 11.34 -8.60 8.93
N THR A 141 11.92 -8.67 7.73
CA THR A 141 12.50 -9.92 7.19
C THR A 141 13.99 -10.08 7.49
N GLY A 142 14.70 -8.99 7.76
CA GLY A 142 16.11 -9.04 8.16
C GLY A 142 16.32 -9.39 9.64
N GLY A 143 17.48 -9.94 10.00
CA GLY A 143 17.85 -10.18 11.40
C GLY A 143 18.16 -8.88 12.17
N ASN A 144 17.90 -8.86 13.47
CA ASN A 144 18.08 -7.71 14.38
C ASN A 144 17.41 -6.43 13.85
N ARG A 145 16.15 -6.53 13.42
CA ARG A 145 15.32 -5.41 12.95
C ARG A 145 14.39 -4.92 14.04
N ASN A 146 14.00 -3.66 13.99
CA ASN A 146 12.91 -3.13 14.81
C ASN A 146 11.85 -2.50 13.91
N GLY A 147 10.62 -2.97 14.06
CA GLY A 147 9.46 -2.50 13.31
C GLY A 147 8.81 -1.21 13.82
N GLY A 148 9.32 -0.62 14.91
CA GLY A 148 8.75 0.58 15.50
C GLY A 148 7.41 0.34 16.20
N SER A 149 6.81 1.37 16.80
CA SER A 149 5.48 1.24 17.40
C SER A 149 4.38 1.62 16.42
N ASN A 150 3.56 0.67 16.00
CA ASN A 150 2.63 0.85 14.89
C ASN A 150 1.21 1.14 15.39
N THR A 151 0.50 2.02 14.69
CA THR A 151 -0.90 2.35 14.96
C THR A 151 -1.75 2.08 13.72
N GLN A 152 -2.87 1.40 13.89
CA GLN A 152 -3.88 1.28 12.84
C GLN A 152 -5.26 1.69 13.38
N ASN A 153 -5.96 2.52 12.64
CA ASN A 153 -7.34 2.87 12.87
C ASN A 153 -8.18 2.48 11.64
N ASN A 154 -9.07 1.51 11.78
CA ASN A 154 -9.97 1.06 10.74
C ASN A 154 -11.42 1.42 11.07
N THR A 155 -12.00 2.33 10.30
CA THR A 155 -13.44 2.64 10.29
C THR A 155 -14.12 2.12 9.01
N GLY A 156 -13.33 1.73 8.00
CA GLY A 156 -13.78 1.19 6.73
C GLY A 156 -13.79 -0.34 6.67
N THR A 157 -13.45 -0.89 5.50
CA THR A 157 -13.37 -2.35 5.27
C THR A 157 -11.95 -2.77 4.90
N ILE A 158 -11.43 -3.81 5.55
CA ILE A 158 -10.23 -4.53 5.14
C ILE A 158 -10.66 -5.98 4.91
N THR A 159 -10.61 -6.50 3.69
CA THR A 159 -11.10 -7.86 3.41
C THR A 159 -10.05 -8.93 3.70
N GLY A 160 -8.75 -8.60 3.60
CA GLY A 160 -7.66 -9.51 3.91
C GLY A 160 -7.24 -9.53 5.37
N GLY A 161 -6.03 -10.03 5.64
CA GLY A 161 -5.47 -10.10 6.99
C GLY A 161 -4.88 -8.76 7.42
N THR A 162 -5.01 -8.42 8.69
CA THR A 162 -4.34 -7.25 9.28
C THR A 162 -3.18 -7.70 10.14
N PHE A 163 -1.98 -7.19 9.85
CA PHE A 163 -0.74 -7.53 10.53
C PHE A 163 -0.09 -6.28 11.10
N GLY A 164 -0.09 -6.14 12.43
CA GLY A 164 0.57 -5.01 13.10
C GLY A 164 2.08 -5.03 12.87
N SER A 165 2.72 -6.16 13.18
CA SER A 165 4.11 -6.41 12.85
C SER A 165 4.36 -7.87 12.46
N CYS A 166 5.21 -8.10 11.47
CA CYS A 166 5.65 -9.42 11.01
C CYS A 166 7.17 -9.54 11.10
N ASN A 167 7.66 -10.36 12.03
CA ASN A 167 9.06 -10.48 12.45
C ASN A 167 9.63 -11.85 12.04
N TYR A 168 10.08 -11.93 10.79
CA TYR A 168 10.62 -13.16 10.21
C TYR A 168 12.12 -13.33 10.47
N GLY A 169 12.87 -12.23 10.62
CA GLY A 169 14.31 -12.30 10.86
C GLY A 169 14.67 -12.71 12.30
N ALA A 170 15.81 -13.37 12.48
CA ALA A 170 16.32 -13.72 13.81
C ALA A 170 16.51 -12.46 14.68
N SER A 171 16.08 -12.51 15.94
CA SER A 171 16.11 -11.42 16.92
C SER A 171 15.47 -10.12 16.43
N SER A 172 14.54 -10.19 15.47
CA SER A 172 13.77 -9.03 15.03
C SER A 172 12.64 -8.73 16.03
N THR A 173 12.34 -7.45 16.21
CA THR A 173 11.30 -6.96 17.10
C THR A 173 10.27 -6.17 16.32
N GLY A 174 9.00 -6.40 16.60
CA GLY A 174 7.89 -5.70 15.94
C GLY A 174 7.51 -4.37 16.58
N GLY A 175 8.14 -4.03 17.72
CA GLY A 175 7.72 -2.92 18.59
C GLY A 175 6.30 -3.10 19.14
N SER A 176 5.71 -2.02 19.66
CA SER A 176 4.35 -2.09 20.24
C SER A 176 3.30 -1.76 19.18
N ASN A 177 2.24 -2.54 19.07
CA ASN A 177 1.22 -2.32 18.03
C ASN A 177 -0.13 -2.01 18.67
N HIS A 178 -0.81 -0.96 18.18
CA HIS A 178 -2.15 -0.57 18.60
C HIS A 178 -3.08 -0.60 17.38
N ILE A 179 -4.05 -1.50 17.38
CA ILE A 179 -5.06 -1.62 16.33
C ILE A 179 -6.42 -1.25 16.90
N THR A 180 -7.10 -0.28 16.30
CA THR A 180 -8.48 0.06 16.60
C THR A 180 -9.35 -0.28 15.40
N ASN A 181 -10.42 -1.05 15.62
CA ASN A 181 -11.38 -1.42 14.60
C ASN A 181 -12.80 -1.01 15.02
N SER A 182 -13.42 -0.15 14.23
CA SER A 182 -14.85 0.17 14.30
C SER A 182 -15.59 -0.16 13.00
N GLY A 183 -14.85 -0.52 11.94
CA GLY A 183 -15.37 -1.01 10.67
C GLY A 183 -15.39 -2.54 10.57
N THR A 184 -15.01 -3.09 9.41
CA THR A 184 -14.94 -4.54 9.15
C THR A 184 -13.51 -4.98 8.82
N MET A 185 -13.06 -6.07 9.42
CA MET A 185 -11.84 -6.80 9.07
C MET A 185 -12.20 -8.26 8.73
N GLY A 186 -11.94 -8.67 7.49
CA GLY A 186 -12.46 -9.93 6.93
C GLY A 186 -11.67 -11.17 7.36
N LEU A 187 -10.35 -11.19 7.18
CA LEU A 187 -9.55 -12.33 7.63
C LEU A 187 -9.01 -12.11 9.04
N SER A 188 -8.04 -12.94 9.43
CA SER A 188 -7.45 -12.89 10.75
C SER A 188 -6.76 -11.55 11.03
N VAL A 189 -6.90 -11.08 12.26
CA VAL A 189 -6.13 -9.96 12.80
C VAL A 189 -4.97 -10.53 13.62
N TYR A 190 -3.75 -10.27 13.18
CA TYR A 190 -2.53 -10.60 13.89
C TYR A 190 -1.86 -9.33 14.37
N ILE A 191 -1.94 -9.03 15.66
CA ILE A 191 -1.30 -7.80 16.17
C ILE A 191 0.23 -7.91 16.07
N SER A 192 0.78 -9.13 16.27
CA SER A 192 2.17 -9.44 15.95
C SER A 192 2.39 -10.90 15.51
N VAL A 193 3.25 -11.10 14.52
CA VAL A 193 3.71 -12.42 14.05
C VAL A 193 5.22 -12.53 14.23
N ASN A 194 5.71 -13.55 14.91
CA ASN A 194 7.13 -13.73 15.29
C ASN A 194 7.64 -15.11 14.88
N GLN A 195 8.36 -15.18 13.76
CA GLN A 195 8.84 -16.45 13.19
C GLN A 195 10.35 -16.64 13.30
N GLY A 196 11.11 -15.55 13.39
CA GLY A 196 12.56 -15.65 13.58
C GLY A 196 12.94 -16.20 14.96
N ILE A 197 14.09 -16.87 15.06
CA ILE A 197 14.68 -17.27 16.36
C ILE A 197 14.85 -16.02 17.23
N GLY A 198 14.33 -16.04 18.45
CA GLY A 198 14.41 -14.91 19.39
C GLY A 198 13.63 -13.65 18.97
N SER A 199 12.77 -13.75 17.94
CA SER A 199 11.94 -12.61 17.51
C SER A 199 10.86 -12.25 18.53
N SER A 200 10.47 -10.98 18.62
CA SER A 200 9.46 -10.54 19.61
C SER A 200 8.48 -9.48 19.13
N GLY A 201 7.24 -9.58 19.61
CA GLY A 201 6.12 -8.73 19.19
C GLY A 201 5.84 -7.49 20.05
N GLY A 202 6.61 -7.23 21.12
CA GLY A 202 6.41 -6.06 21.98
C GLY A 202 5.10 -6.04 22.79
N SER A 203 4.56 -4.86 23.08
CA SER A 203 3.26 -4.69 23.76
C SER A 203 2.17 -4.40 22.74
N ASN A 204 1.10 -5.19 22.75
CA ASN A 204 0.09 -5.20 21.71
C ASN A 204 -1.29 -4.88 22.29
N THR A 205 -2.03 -4.01 21.62
CA THR A 205 -3.41 -3.65 21.98
C THR A 205 -4.31 -3.74 20.75
N LEU A 206 -5.45 -4.41 20.90
CA LEU A 206 -6.55 -4.36 19.94
C LEU A 206 -7.81 -3.88 20.63
N ASP A 207 -8.40 -2.80 20.12
CA ASP A 207 -9.72 -2.31 20.50
C ASP A 207 -10.69 -2.54 19.33
N ASN A 208 -11.54 -3.56 19.45
CA ASN A 208 -12.55 -3.89 18.46
C ASN A 208 -13.94 -3.48 18.95
N SER A 209 -14.55 -2.52 18.27
CA SER A 209 -15.96 -2.15 18.37
C SER A 209 -16.76 -2.48 17.10
N GLY A 210 -16.07 -2.87 16.02
CA GLY A 210 -16.66 -3.24 14.73
C GLY A 210 -16.85 -4.74 14.56
N VAL A 211 -16.52 -5.25 13.36
CA VAL A 211 -16.60 -6.67 12.99
C VAL A 211 -15.22 -7.20 12.62
N ILE A 212 -14.87 -8.37 13.14
CA ILE A 212 -13.79 -9.23 12.66
C ILE A 212 -14.45 -10.55 12.20
N GLU A 213 -14.34 -10.91 10.92
CA GLU A 213 -15.10 -12.04 10.35
C GLU A 213 -14.46 -13.42 10.57
N ASN A 214 -13.26 -13.45 11.16
CA ASN A 214 -12.53 -14.68 11.43
C ASN A 214 -11.81 -14.54 12.79
N GLU A 215 -10.64 -15.15 12.94
CA GLU A 215 -9.91 -15.17 14.19
C GLU A 215 -9.20 -13.84 14.52
N ASP A 216 -9.36 -13.40 15.76
CA ASP A 216 -8.45 -12.46 16.41
C ASP A 216 -7.32 -13.24 17.10
N LYS A 217 -6.09 -13.03 16.62
CA LYS A 217 -4.89 -13.60 17.18
C LYS A 217 -3.98 -12.48 17.65
N GLY A 218 -4.03 -12.23 18.95
CA GLY A 218 -3.15 -11.28 19.61
C GLY A 218 -1.67 -11.40 19.18
N SER A 219 -1.11 -12.61 19.20
CA SER A 219 0.19 -12.86 18.55
C SER A 219 0.34 -14.30 18.05
N LEU A 220 1.15 -14.49 17.01
CA LEU A 220 1.50 -15.79 16.46
C LEU A 220 3.02 -16.01 16.50
N ASN A 221 3.48 -17.06 17.18
CA ASN A 221 4.91 -17.29 17.44
C ASN A 221 5.33 -18.69 16.99
N TYR A 222 6.34 -18.79 16.11
CA TYR A 222 6.83 -20.07 15.58
C TYR A 222 8.34 -20.30 15.76
N GLY A 223 9.13 -19.24 15.91
CA GLY A 223 10.58 -19.35 16.06
C GLY A 223 10.99 -19.86 17.45
N GLU A 224 12.14 -20.51 17.53
CA GLU A 224 12.74 -20.85 18.83
C GLU A 224 12.90 -19.59 19.68
N SER A 225 12.45 -19.63 20.93
CA SER A 225 12.44 -18.48 21.85
C SER A 225 11.73 -17.23 21.31
N SER A 226 10.88 -17.36 20.29
CA SER A 226 10.05 -16.25 19.82
C SER A 226 8.92 -15.95 20.80
N SER A 227 8.49 -14.69 20.88
CA SER A 227 7.45 -14.28 21.82
C SER A 227 6.54 -13.19 21.26
N GLY A 228 5.25 -13.25 21.58
CA GLY A 228 4.30 -12.19 21.22
C GLY A 228 4.43 -10.93 22.07
N GLY A 229 5.09 -11.06 23.23
CA GLY A 229 5.05 -10.09 24.31
C GLY A 229 3.68 -10.03 24.99
N SER A 230 3.32 -8.87 25.54
CA SER A 230 2.02 -8.69 26.20
C SER A 230 0.95 -8.31 25.18
N THR A 231 -0.25 -8.85 25.33
CA THR A 231 -1.38 -8.51 24.47
C THR A 231 -2.63 -8.22 25.27
N THR A 232 -3.26 -7.08 24.98
CA THR A 232 -4.56 -6.68 25.51
C THR A 232 -5.57 -6.62 24.37
N ILE A 233 -6.66 -7.37 24.48
CA ILE A 233 -7.77 -7.34 23.52
C ILE A 233 -9.01 -6.83 24.25
N ILE A 234 -9.57 -5.72 23.76
CA ILE A 234 -10.82 -5.14 24.22
C ILE A 234 -11.81 -5.31 23.08
N ASN A 235 -12.75 -6.24 23.25
CA ASN A 235 -13.79 -6.49 22.25
C ASN A 235 -15.15 -6.05 22.78
N SER A 236 -15.71 -5.01 22.16
CA SER A 236 -17.09 -4.56 22.30
C SER A 236 -17.93 -4.81 21.02
N GLY A 237 -17.27 -5.22 19.93
CA GLY A 237 -17.88 -5.56 18.65
C GLY A 237 -18.15 -7.05 18.47
N LYS A 238 -18.15 -7.51 17.22
CA LYS A 238 -18.32 -8.93 16.84
C LYS A 238 -17.02 -9.54 16.35
N ILE A 239 -16.79 -10.79 16.74
CA ILE A 239 -15.76 -11.68 16.23
C ILE A 239 -16.47 -13.00 15.88
N TYR A 240 -16.34 -13.48 14.65
CA TYR A 240 -17.02 -14.68 14.15
C TYR A 240 -16.13 -15.92 14.15
#